data_AF-A0A1V4IHF8-F1
#
_entry.id   AF-A0A1V4IHF8-F1
#
_cell.length_a   1.000
_cell.length_b   1.000
_cell.length_c   1.000
_cell.angle_alpha   90.00
_cell.angle_beta   90.00
_cell.angle_gamma   90.00
#
_symmetry.space_group_name_H-M   'P 1'
#
loop_
_entity.id
_entity.type
_entity.pdbx_description
1 polymer ?
#
loop_
_entity_poly.entity_id
_entity_poly.type
_entity_poly.pdbx_seq_one_letter_code
_entity_poly.pdbx_strand_id
1 'polypeptide(L)'
;MKENKVWDIIFYSMGAISIIILSLFIFVAYSFSESYSSPFNKLNKNDYQSFQEIGNQIFNLYDEGDLKDEDVINVTNNYKVKDILSKYQSTVTTVYIVNKDVILISFGAIFQSIDGIAIRRNNAELKNTYKITGFDKGTLNYCELIPNVYHFNAGV
;
A
#
# COMPACT_ATOMS: atom_id res chain seq x y z
N MET A 1 19.20 4.86 -60.39
CA MET A 1 18.57 3.70 -59.70
C MET A 1 19.17 3.36 -58.33
N LYS A 2 20.38 3.83 -57.95
CA LYS A 2 20.96 3.62 -56.60
C LYS A 2 20.47 4.60 -55.53
N GLU A 3 20.14 5.85 -55.89
CA GLU A 3 19.69 6.87 -54.92
C GLU A 3 18.38 6.53 -54.22
N ASN A 4 17.38 6.01 -54.94
CA ASN A 4 16.09 5.66 -54.34
C ASN A 4 16.23 4.64 -53.20
N LYS A 5 17.13 3.65 -53.36
CA LYS A 5 17.38 2.64 -52.32
C LYS A 5 18.00 3.21 -51.03
N VAL A 6 18.78 4.29 -51.14
CA VAL A 6 19.38 4.94 -49.96
C VAL A 6 18.31 5.69 -49.17
N TRP A 7 17.43 6.42 -49.86
CA TRP A 7 16.31 7.10 -49.24
C TRP A 7 15.32 6.14 -48.59
N ASP A 8 15.03 5.00 -49.23
CA ASP A 8 14.18 3.95 -48.66
C ASP A 8 14.75 3.44 -47.33
N ILE A 9 16.06 3.14 -47.28
CA ILE A 9 16.74 2.67 -46.05
C ILE A 9 16.70 3.74 -44.95
N ILE A 10 16.91 5.01 -45.28
CA ILE A 10 16.82 6.11 -44.32
C ILE A 10 15.38 6.21 -43.78
N PHE A 11 14.37 6.11 -44.64
CA PHE A 11 12.97 6.19 -44.22
C PHE A 11 12.58 5.02 -43.31
N TYR A 12 12.97 3.78 -43.66
CA TYR A 12 12.71 2.61 -42.82
C TYR A 12 13.45 2.66 -41.49
N SER A 13 14.70 3.13 -41.46
CA SER A 13 15.47 3.26 -40.22
C SER A 13 14.88 4.34 -39.29
N MET A 14 14.42 5.47 -39.83
CA MET A 14 13.70 6.49 -39.05
C MET A 14 12.40 5.93 -38.47
N GLY A 15 11.61 5.20 -39.25
CA GLY A 15 10.38 4.55 -38.76
C GLY A 15 10.65 3.56 -37.63
N ALA A 16 11.69 2.73 -37.76
CA ALA A 16 12.09 1.79 -36.72
C ALA A 16 12.54 2.50 -35.43
N ILE A 17 13.35 3.56 -35.55
CA ILE A 17 13.79 4.36 -34.40
C ILE A 17 12.59 5.00 -33.70
N SER A 18 11.61 5.55 -34.44
CA SER A 18 10.40 6.12 -33.87
C SER A 18 9.58 5.10 -33.08
N ILE A 19 9.45 3.86 -33.57
CA ILE A 19 8.75 2.78 -32.86
C ILE A 19 9.48 2.41 -31.56
N ILE A 20 10.81 2.33 -31.58
CA ILE A 20 11.63 2.03 -30.40
C ILE A 20 11.46 3.14 -29.34
N ILE A 21 11.56 4.40 -29.74
CA ILE A 21 11.40 5.55 -28.83
C ILE A 21 9.99 5.56 -28.22
N LEU A 22 8.96 5.34 -29.04
CA LEU A 22 7.58 5.30 -28.55
C LEU A 22 7.36 4.14 -27.57
N SER A 23 7.93 2.97 -27.86
CA SER A 23 7.84 1.80 -26.98
C SER A 23 8.53 2.03 -25.63
N LEU A 24 9.71 2.65 -25.64
CA LEU A 24 10.41 3.07 -24.43
C LEU A 24 9.61 4.10 -23.63
N PHE A 25 9.02 5.08 -24.31
CA PHE A 25 8.20 6.10 -23.64
C PHE A 25 6.96 5.50 -22.96
N ILE A 26 6.26 4.58 -23.64
CA ILE A 26 5.12 3.85 -23.06
C ILE A 26 5.56 3.01 -21.86
N PHE A 27 6.68 2.29 -21.97
CA PHE A 27 7.21 1.48 -20.88
C PHE A 27 7.53 2.33 -19.64
N VAL A 28 8.24 3.45 -19.84
CA VAL A 28 8.57 4.39 -18.77
C VAL A 28 7.29 4.96 -18.14
N ALA A 29 6.33 5.43 -18.95
CA ALA A 29 5.06 5.95 -18.46
C ALA A 29 4.27 4.92 -17.64
N TYR A 30 4.25 3.65 -18.09
CA TYR A 30 3.61 2.55 -17.35
C TYR A 30 4.29 2.28 -16.01
N SER A 31 5.62 2.21 -15.97
CA SER A 31 6.37 2.03 -14.72
C SER A 31 6.14 3.15 -13.70
N PHE A 32 6.04 4.40 -14.17
CA PHE A 32 5.67 5.54 -13.33
C PHE A 32 4.23 5.41 -12.81
N SER A 33 3.27 5.10 -13.68
CA SER A 33 1.87 4.93 -13.28
C SER A 33 1.70 3.87 -12.18
N GLU A 34 2.42 2.75 -12.26
CA GLU A 34 2.36 1.71 -11.23
C GLU A 34 2.97 2.17 -9.90
N SER A 35 4.06 2.93 -9.95
CA SER A 35 4.74 3.47 -8.77
C SER A 35 3.91 4.53 -8.03
N TYR A 36 2.97 5.16 -8.74
CA TYR A 36 2.05 6.17 -8.21
C TYR A 36 0.68 5.62 -7.82
N SER A 37 0.42 4.34 -8.11
CA SER A 37 -0.81 3.68 -7.71
C SER A 37 -0.71 3.21 -6.26
N SER A 38 -1.75 3.47 -5.46
CA SER A 38 -1.82 2.94 -4.11
C SER A 38 -1.77 1.40 -4.13
N PRO A 39 -0.93 0.74 -3.30
CA PRO A 39 -0.95 -0.71 -3.17
C PRO A 39 -2.34 -1.26 -2.83
N PHE A 40 -3.19 -0.45 -2.20
CA PHE A 40 -4.59 -0.77 -1.96
C PHE A 40 -5.34 -1.16 -3.25
N ASN A 41 -5.06 -0.49 -4.37
CA ASN A 41 -5.72 -0.75 -5.66
C ASN A 41 -5.38 -2.12 -6.25
N LYS A 42 -4.34 -2.79 -5.74
CA LYS A 42 -3.92 -4.13 -6.17
C LYS A 42 -4.55 -5.24 -5.30
N LEU A 43 -5.24 -4.89 -4.21
CA LEU A 43 -5.86 -5.86 -3.30
C LEU A 43 -7.21 -6.35 -3.84
N ASN A 44 -7.54 -7.60 -3.51
CA ASN A 44 -8.84 -8.21 -3.81
C ASN A 44 -9.56 -8.69 -2.54
N LYS A 45 -10.76 -9.25 -2.71
CA LYS A 45 -11.60 -9.73 -1.61
C LYS A 45 -10.92 -10.77 -0.71
N ASN A 46 -10.11 -11.67 -1.28
CA ASN A 46 -9.39 -12.67 -0.50
C ASN A 46 -8.31 -12.02 0.36
N ASP A 47 -7.69 -10.94 -0.13
CA ASP A 47 -6.71 -10.20 0.66
C ASP A 47 -7.35 -9.53 1.88
N TYR A 48 -8.60 -9.03 1.75
CA TYR A 48 -9.33 -8.45 2.89
C TYR A 48 -9.61 -9.49 3.98
N GLN A 49 -9.94 -10.73 3.59
CA GLN A 49 -10.08 -11.84 4.54
C GLN A 49 -8.74 -12.18 5.20
N SER A 50 -7.64 -12.21 4.43
CA SER A 50 -6.30 -12.38 5.02
C SER A 50 -5.98 -11.26 6.02
N PHE A 51 -6.36 -10.01 5.73
CA PHE A 51 -6.18 -8.91 6.68
C PHE A 51 -7.01 -9.10 7.95
N GLN A 52 -8.22 -9.64 7.86
CA GLN A 52 -9.00 -10.00 9.05
C GLN A 52 -8.26 -11.03 9.93
N GLU A 53 -7.69 -12.08 9.33
CA GLU A 53 -6.92 -13.10 10.03
C GLU A 53 -5.63 -12.54 10.64
N ILE A 54 -4.92 -11.70 9.89
CA ILE A 54 -3.74 -10.94 10.36
C ILE A 54 -4.11 -10.11 11.58
N GLY A 55 -5.24 -9.40 11.53
CA GLY A 55 -5.69 -8.58 12.66
C GLY A 55 -5.96 -9.41 13.90
N ASN A 56 -6.61 -10.57 13.75
CA ASN A 56 -6.81 -11.49 14.87
C ASN A 56 -5.49 -11.98 15.48
N GLN A 57 -4.49 -12.30 14.65
CA GLN A 57 -3.17 -12.70 15.14
C GLN A 57 -2.46 -11.57 15.88
N ILE A 58 -2.52 -10.33 15.37
CA ILE A 58 -1.93 -9.16 16.04
C ILE A 58 -2.67 -8.86 17.37
N PHE A 59 -4.00 -8.98 17.39
CA PHE A 59 -4.78 -8.84 18.62
C PHE A 59 -4.44 -9.90 19.66
N ASN A 60 -4.14 -11.14 19.25
CA ASN A 60 -3.68 -12.17 20.18
C ASN A 60 -2.33 -11.80 20.80
N LEU A 61 -1.38 -11.26 20.02
CA LEU A 61 -0.12 -10.76 20.56
C LEU A 61 -0.35 -9.63 21.58
N TYR A 62 -1.31 -8.75 21.32
CA TYR A 62 -1.73 -7.75 22.30
C TYR A 62 -2.26 -8.38 23.58
N ASP A 63 -3.17 -9.36 23.47
CA ASP A 63 -3.79 -10.02 24.62
C ASP A 63 -2.79 -10.84 25.45
N GLU A 64 -1.75 -11.37 24.80
CA GLU A 64 -0.61 -12.04 25.43
C GLU A 64 0.36 -11.06 26.13
N GLY A 65 0.20 -9.74 25.91
CA GLY A 65 1.01 -8.69 26.50
C GLY A 65 2.32 -8.40 25.76
N ASP A 66 2.49 -8.94 24.56
CA ASP A 66 3.66 -8.68 23.70
C ASP A 66 3.60 -7.28 23.06
N LEU A 67 2.39 -6.74 22.88
CA LEU A 67 2.12 -5.42 22.31
C LEU A 67 1.34 -4.58 23.32
N LYS A 68 1.42 -3.25 23.19
CA LYS A 68 0.77 -2.29 24.08
C LYS A 68 0.02 -1.23 23.30
N ASP A 69 -0.91 -0.57 24.00
CA ASP A 69 -1.59 0.60 23.47
C ASP A 69 -0.54 1.62 23.02
N GLU A 70 -0.81 2.24 21.88
CA GLU A 70 0.04 3.25 21.27
C GLU A 70 1.37 2.77 20.68
N ASP A 71 1.60 1.45 20.55
CA ASP A 71 2.78 0.91 19.89
C ASP A 71 2.81 1.22 18.39
N VAL A 72 3.97 1.68 17.91
CA VAL A 72 4.24 1.91 16.47
C VAL A 72 5.30 0.92 16.01
N ILE A 73 4.87 -0.06 15.22
CA ILE A 73 5.69 -1.20 14.82
C ILE A 73 6.14 -1.02 13.38
N ASN A 74 7.42 -0.74 13.18
CA ASN A 74 8.01 -0.86 11.85
C ASN A 74 8.19 -2.35 11.53
N VAL A 75 7.56 -2.81 10.45
CA VAL A 75 7.49 -4.23 10.08
C VAL A 75 8.88 -4.82 9.82
N THR A 76 9.87 -4.00 9.47
CA THR A 76 11.25 -4.49 9.27
C THR A 76 11.95 -4.89 10.58
N ASN A 77 11.54 -4.34 11.72
CA ASN A 77 12.27 -4.43 12.99
C ASN A 77 11.62 -5.36 14.03
N ASN A 78 10.38 -5.82 13.82
CA ASN A 78 9.66 -6.69 14.75
C ASN A 78 9.37 -8.06 14.10
N TYR A 79 10.10 -9.10 14.50
CA TYR A 79 10.00 -10.43 13.90
C TYR A 79 8.61 -11.06 14.01
N LYS A 80 7.92 -10.92 15.14
CA LYS A 80 6.58 -11.51 15.35
C LYS A 80 5.57 -10.92 14.37
N VAL A 81 5.52 -9.59 14.26
CA VAL A 81 4.59 -8.89 13.35
C VAL A 81 5.02 -9.08 11.89
N LYS A 82 6.32 -9.12 11.62
CA LYS A 82 6.88 -9.40 10.30
C LYS A 82 6.45 -10.78 9.76
N ASP A 83 6.46 -11.79 10.60
CA ASP A 83 6.08 -13.15 10.21
C ASP A 83 4.58 -13.25 9.93
N ILE A 84 3.74 -12.62 10.76
CA ILE A 84 2.28 -12.50 10.53
C ILE A 84 2.02 -11.81 9.18
N LEU A 85 2.77 -10.75 8.87
CA LEU A 85 2.64 -9.98 7.63
C LEU A 85 3.48 -10.52 6.46
N SER A 86 3.99 -11.75 6.53
CA SER A 86 4.94 -12.33 5.54
C SER A 86 4.52 -12.15 4.08
N LYS A 87 3.23 -12.35 3.77
CA LYS A 87 2.67 -12.14 2.42
C LYS A 87 2.74 -10.68 1.93
N TYR A 88 2.69 -9.71 2.85
CA TYR A 88 2.58 -8.28 2.55
C TYR A 88 3.80 -7.45 2.98
N GLN A 89 4.93 -8.08 3.32
CA GLN A 89 6.14 -7.38 3.81
C GLN A 89 6.68 -6.32 2.84
N SER A 90 6.49 -6.51 1.53
CA SER A 90 6.91 -5.55 0.51
C SER A 90 5.98 -4.34 0.39
N THR A 91 4.81 -4.40 1.01
CA THR A 91 3.73 -3.42 0.89
C THR A 91 3.45 -2.69 2.20
N VAL A 92 3.42 -3.42 3.31
CA VAL A 92 3.16 -2.85 4.63
C VAL A 92 4.44 -2.30 5.23
N THR A 93 4.43 -1.03 5.60
CA THR A 93 5.57 -0.36 6.24
C THR A 93 5.45 -0.34 7.75
N THR A 94 4.24 -0.12 8.27
CA THR A 94 4.05 0.19 9.70
C THR A 94 2.71 -0.34 10.18
N VAL A 95 2.71 -0.92 11.37
CA VAL A 95 1.49 -1.28 12.10
C VAL A 95 1.39 -0.39 13.33
N TYR A 96 0.27 0.30 13.48
CA TYR A 96 -0.05 1.12 14.63
C TYR A 96 -1.05 0.36 15.50
N ILE A 97 -0.65 0.06 16.73
CA ILE A 97 -1.54 -0.50 17.75
C ILE A 97 -2.20 0.68 18.43
N VAL A 98 -3.35 1.10 17.91
CA VAL A 98 -4.06 2.27 18.42
C VAL A 98 -4.55 2.02 19.84
N ASN A 99 -5.19 0.87 20.03
CA ASN A 99 -5.55 0.35 21.34
C ASN A 99 -5.80 -1.16 21.23
N LYS A 100 -6.14 -1.79 22.36
CA LYS A 100 -6.55 -3.20 22.44
C LYS A 100 -7.58 -3.66 21.38
N ASP A 101 -8.41 -2.78 20.83
CA ASP A 101 -9.50 -3.12 19.92
C ASP A 101 -9.33 -2.56 18.50
N VAL A 102 -8.30 -1.76 18.23
CA VAL A 102 -8.09 -1.08 16.93
C VAL A 102 -6.62 -1.15 16.53
N ILE A 103 -6.37 -1.61 15.31
CA ILE A 103 -5.05 -1.58 14.66
C ILE A 103 -5.14 -0.90 13.30
N LEU A 104 -4.08 -0.20 12.92
CA LEU A 104 -3.93 0.40 11.59
C LEU A 104 -2.69 -0.18 10.92
N ILE A 105 -2.83 -0.75 9.74
CA ILE A 105 -1.77 -1.31 8.93
C ILE A 105 -1.53 -0.35 7.77
N SER A 106 -0.42 0.37 7.78
CA SER A 106 -0.06 1.37 6.78
C SER A 106 0.77 0.77 5.64
N PHE A 107 0.43 1.16 4.41
CA PHE A 107 1.20 0.85 3.20
C PHE A 107 2.28 1.89 2.89
N GLY A 108 2.50 2.83 3.81
CA GLY A 108 3.45 3.92 3.66
C GLY A 108 2.84 5.16 3.01
N ALA A 109 3.68 6.18 2.86
CA ALA A 109 3.28 7.44 2.21
C ALA A 109 3.31 7.29 0.69
N ILE A 110 2.22 7.72 0.06
CA ILE A 110 1.99 7.72 -1.37
C ILE A 110 1.69 9.16 -1.75
N PHE A 111 2.72 9.88 -2.22
CA PHE A 111 2.71 11.33 -2.38
C PHE A 111 2.37 12.10 -1.09
N GLN A 112 1.14 12.63 -1.01
CA GLN A 112 0.59 13.44 0.08
C GLN A 112 -0.54 12.69 0.78
N SER A 113 -0.63 11.37 0.66
CA SER A 113 -1.58 10.58 1.43
C SER A 113 -0.95 9.30 1.95
N ILE A 114 -1.51 8.77 3.01
CA ILE A 114 -1.17 7.47 3.57
C ILE A 114 -2.40 6.59 3.41
N ASP A 115 -2.22 5.45 2.75
CA ASP A 115 -3.25 4.43 2.62
C ASP A 115 -2.92 3.22 3.48
N GLY A 116 -3.96 2.50 3.88
CA GLY A 116 -3.79 1.27 4.63
C GLY A 116 -5.08 0.57 4.98
N ILE A 117 -4.97 -0.42 5.85
CA ILE A 117 -6.08 -1.22 6.35
C ILE A 117 -6.24 -0.99 7.84
N ALA A 118 -7.44 -0.58 8.25
CA ALA A 118 -7.83 -0.47 9.64
C ALA A 118 -8.64 -1.71 10.01
N ILE A 119 -8.30 -2.33 11.13
CA ILE A 119 -8.99 -3.51 11.63
C ILE A 119 -9.45 -3.21 13.04
N ARG A 120 -10.73 -3.47 13.31
CA ARG A 120 -11.33 -3.30 14.64
C ARG A 120 -11.87 -4.62 15.16
N ARG A 121 -11.98 -4.77 16.47
CA ARG A 121 -12.76 -5.83 17.11
C ARG A 121 -13.73 -5.24 18.12
N ASN A 122 -14.62 -6.07 18.67
CA ASN A 122 -15.54 -5.69 19.76
C ASN A 122 -16.40 -4.45 19.48
N ASN A 123 -16.71 -4.17 18.22
CA ASN A 123 -17.44 -2.96 17.81
C ASN A 123 -16.79 -1.64 18.22
N ALA A 124 -15.48 -1.61 18.38
CA ALA A 124 -14.75 -0.38 18.68
C ALA A 124 -14.93 0.67 17.57
N GLU A 125 -15.12 1.93 17.96
CA GLU A 125 -15.27 3.03 17.02
C GLU A 125 -13.92 3.44 16.42
N LEU A 126 -13.91 3.62 15.10
CA LEU A 126 -12.79 4.23 14.39
C LEU A 126 -12.88 5.74 14.52
N LYS A 127 -11.79 6.37 14.94
CA LYS A 127 -11.69 7.81 15.10
C LYS A 127 -10.98 8.39 13.90
N ASN A 128 -11.35 9.60 13.53
CA ASN A 128 -10.73 10.28 12.39
C ASN A 128 -9.31 10.79 12.70
N THR A 129 -8.85 10.71 13.95
CA THR A 129 -7.49 11.08 14.36
C THR A 129 -6.99 10.18 15.49
N TYR A 130 -5.69 9.88 15.44
CA TYR A 130 -4.96 9.17 16.50
C TYR A 130 -3.60 9.83 16.68
N LYS A 131 -3.21 10.14 17.92
CA LYS A 131 -1.96 10.88 18.19
C LYS A 131 -0.70 10.11 17.73
N ILE A 132 -0.75 8.79 17.82
CA ILE A 132 0.40 7.91 17.58
C ILE A 132 0.79 7.80 16.11
N THR A 133 -0.12 8.16 15.20
CA THR A 133 0.11 7.92 13.78
C THR A 133 1.04 8.95 13.17
N GLY A 134 1.20 10.12 13.80
CA GLY A 134 1.93 11.26 13.23
C GLY A 134 1.27 11.82 11.97
N PHE A 135 -0.02 11.50 11.74
CA PHE A 135 -0.81 12.03 10.62
C PHE A 135 -1.29 13.44 10.96
N ASP A 136 -0.42 14.30 11.48
CA ASP A 136 -0.72 15.49 12.31
C ASP A 136 -1.57 16.57 11.61
N LYS A 137 -1.83 16.42 10.31
CA LYS A 137 -2.69 17.30 9.51
C LYS A 137 -3.82 16.57 8.77
N GLY A 138 -3.80 15.24 8.81
CA GLY A 138 -4.69 14.37 8.06
C GLY A 138 -5.85 13.83 8.86
N THR A 139 -7.04 14.01 8.32
CA THR A 139 -8.24 13.32 8.81
C THR A 139 -8.26 11.92 8.20
N LEU A 140 -8.25 10.89 9.04
CA LEU A 140 -8.46 9.52 8.63
C LEU A 140 -9.90 9.35 8.14
N ASN A 141 -10.03 8.93 6.88
CA ASN A 141 -11.30 8.55 6.27
C ASN A 141 -11.33 7.04 6.11
N TYR A 142 -12.50 6.44 6.32
CA TYR A 142 -12.67 4.99 6.32
C TYR A 142 -13.71 4.55 5.29
N CYS A 143 -13.42 3.46 4.59
CA CYS A 143 -14.37 2.74 3.76
C CYS A 143 -14.40 1.27 4.18
N GLU A 144 -15.55 0.75 4.55
CA GLU A 144 -15.69 -0.65 4.95
C GLU A 144 -15.49 -1.57 3.73
N LEU A 145 -14.62 -2.56 3.87
CA LEU A 145 -14.33 -3.53 2.80
C LEU A 145 -15.09 -4.83 3.06
N ILE A 146 -14.98 -5.31 4.30
CA ILE A 146 -15.71 -6.43 4.88
C ILE A 146 -15.93 -6.10 6.36
N PRO A 147 -16.83 -6.80 7.08
CA PRO A 147 -17.06 -6.53 8.49
C PRO A 147 -15.74 -6.48 9.28
N ASN A 148 -15.57 -5.40 10.05
CA ASN A 148 -14.39 -5.14 10.90
C ASN A 148 -13.08 -4.81 10.17
N VAL A 149 -13.05 -4.77 8.83
CA VAL A 149 -11.88 -4.44 8.03
C VAL A 149 -12.21 -3.28 7.09
N TYR A 150 -11.43 -2.20 7.20
CA TYR A 150 -11.68 -0.94 6.52
C TYR A 150 -10.44 -0.55 5.75
N HIS A 151 -10.62 0.01 4.56
CA HIS A 151 -9.61 0.85 3.96
C HIS A 151 -9.57 2.18 4.72
N PHE A 152 -8.38 2.65 5.08
CA PHE A 152 -8.21 4.01 5.56
C PHE A 152 -7.32 4.80 4.61
N ASN A 153 -7.63 6.09 4.47
CA ASN A 153 -6.79 7.08 3.82
C ASN A 153 -6.63 8.28 4.76
N ALA A 154 -5.40 8.76 4.92
CA ALA A 154 -5.10 10.04 5.56
C ALA A 154 -4.40 10.95 4.55
N GLY A 155 -5.02 12.07 4.18
CA GLY A 155 -4.34 13.14 3.44
C GLY A 155 -3.35 13.85 4.37
N VAL A 156 -2.11 14.05 3.96
CA VAL A 156 -1.01 14.64 4.75
C VAL A 156 -0.85 16.13 4.43
#